data_AF-A0AAD2QCT3-F1
#
_entry.id   AF-A0AAD2QCT3-F1
#
_cell.length_a   1.000
_cell.length_b   1.000
_cell.length_c   1.000
_cell.angle_alpha   90.00
_cell.angle_beta   90.00
_cell.angle_gamma   90.00
#
_symmetry.space_group_name_H-M   'P 1'
#
loop_
_entity.id
_entity.type
_entity.pdbx_description
1 polymer ?
#
loop_
_entity_poly.entity_id
_entity_poly.type
_entity_poly.pdbx_seq_one_letter_code
_entity_poly.pdbx_strand_id
1 'polypeptide(L)' 'MDFVSDGLAYGRRFRCLNIVGDYTRECLAIEVDTSLPGLRVAQVLQRLAELRELPKFITEDNDPEFAGRALDA' A
#
# COMPACT_ATOMS: atom_id res chain seq x y z
N MET A 1 -6.55 -1.34 -0.56
CA MET A 1 -5.11 -1.15 -0.37
C MET A 1 -4.86 0.33 -0.53
N ASP A 2 -4.09 0.92 0.38
CA ASP A 2 -3.79 2.34 0.35
C ASP A 2 -2.35 2.60 0.78
N PHE A 3 -1.91 3.85 0.58
CA PHE A 3 -0.67 4.36 1.12
C PHE A 3 -0.94 5.52 2.07
N VAL A 4 -0.40 5.42 3.29
CA VAL A 4 -0.38 6.53 4.24
C VAL A 4 1.05 7.03 4.40
N SER A 5 1.26 8.35 4.39
CA SER A 5 2.58 8.95 4.59
C SER A 5 2.63 9.76 5.88
N ASP A 6 3.75 9.68 6.59
CA ASP A 6 3.97 10.46 7.81
C ASP A 6 5.46 10.88 7.93
N GLY A 7 5.75 11.76 8.90
CA GLY A 7 7.05 12.35 9.16
C GLY A 7 7.63 11.94 10.50
N LEU A 8 8.92 11.64 10.52
CA LEU A 8 9.68 11.45 11.74
C LEU A 8 10.12 12.82 12.29
N ALA A 9 10.34 12.91 13.61
CA ALA A 9 10.71 14.15 14.29
C ALA A 9 11.95 14.86 13.72
N TYR A 10 12.83 14.13 13.02
CA TYR A 10 14.04 14.63 12.39
C TYR A 10 13.87 14.97 10.89
N GLY A 11 12.63 15.06 10.39
CA GLY A 11 12.29 15.57 9.06
C GLY A 11 12.27 14.53 7.92
N ARG A 12 12.62 13.27 8.20
CA ARG A 12 12.51 12.19 7.20
C ARG A 12 11.06 11.70 7.13
N ARG A 13 10.54 11.55 5.90
CA ARG A 13 9.21 10.96 5.65
C ARG A 13 9.30 9.44 5.48
N PHE A 14 8.23 8.75 5.87
CA PHE A 14 8.02 7.34 5.58
C PHE A 14 6.61 7.13 5.03
N ARG A 15 6.39 5.96 4.43
CA ARG A 15 5.10 5.52 3.91
C ARG A 15 4.77 4.15 4.47
N CYS A 16 3.48 3.91 4.64
CA CYS A 16 2.91 2.64 5.02
C CYS A 16 2.03 2.18 3.87
N LEU A 17 2.29 0.99 3.34
CA LEU A 17 1.36 0.27 2.50
C LEU A 17 0.41 -0.50 3.41
N ASN A 18 -0.87 -0.13 3.42
CA ASN A 18 -1.88 -0.85 4.20
C ASN A 18 -2.71 -1.75 3.28
N ILE A 19 -2.81 -3.02 3.68
CA ILE A 19 -3.65 -4.00 3.02
C ILE A 19 -4.65 -4.49 4.06
N VAL A 20 -5.92 -4.22 3.80
CA VAL A 20 -7.02 -4.56 4.71
C VAL A 20 -8.07 -5.34 3.92
N GLY A 21 -8.63 -6.38 4.54
CA GLY A 21 -9.74 -7.13 3.98
C GLY A 21 -11.01 -6.28 3.96
N ASP A 22 -11.65 -6.16 2.81
CA ASP A 22 -12.82 -5.28 2.64
C ASP A 22 -14.02 -5.71 3.50
N TYR A 23 -14.28 -7.02 3.55
CA TYR A 23 -15.38 -7.59 4.33
C TYR A 23 -15.04 -7.75 5.82
N THR A 24 -13.89 -8.35 6.13
CA THR A 24 -13.52 -8.70 7.52
C THR A 24 -12.96 -7.51 8.30
N ARG A 25 -12.52 -6.46 7.58
CA ARG A 25 -11.71 -5.36 8.13
C ARG A 25 -10.44 -5.83 8.84
N GLU A 26 -10.00 -7.05 8.52
CA GLU A 26 -8.75 -7.60 9.02
C GLU A 26 -7.57 -6.88 8.39
N CYS A 27 -6.61 -6.47 9.21
CA CYS A 27 -5.35 -5.93 8.72
C CYS A 27 -4.46 -7.07 8.22
N LEU A 28 -4.40 -7.19 6.90
CA LEU A 28 -3.75 -8.29 6.21
C LEU A 28 -2.24 -8.10 6.10
N ALA A 29 -1.77 -6.86 5.95
CA ALA A 29 -0.36 -6.48 6.01
C ALA A 29 -0.22 -4.96 6.18
N ILE A 30 0.86 -4.56 6.86
CA ILE A 30 1.35 -3.17 6.85
C ILE A 30 2.85 -3.25 6.53
N GLU A 31 3.25 -2.71 5.39
CA GLU A 31 4.67 -2.59 5.04
C GLU A 31 5.09 -1.13 5.18
N VAL A 32 6.10 -0.87 6.03
CA VAL A 32 6.57 0.48 6.34
C VAL A 32 7.98 0.68 5.80
N ASP A 33 8.17 1.70 4.97
CA ASP A 33 9.49 2.07 4.48
C ASP A 33 9.52 3.54 4.07
N THR A 34 10.70 4.07 3.86
CA THR A 34 10.91 5.42 3.31
C THR A 34 10.70 5.50 1.80
N SER A 35 10.70 4.35 1.11
CA SER A 35 10.28 4.21 -0.28
C SER A 35 9.62 2.84 -0.49
N LEU A 36 8.46 2.83 -1.14
CA LEU A 36 7.70 1.62 -1.46
C LEU A 36 7.42 1.58 -2.97
N PRO A 37 8.42 1.30 -3.82
CA PRO A 37 8.21 1.13 -5.25
C PRO A 37 7.34 -0.10 -5.52
N GLY A 38 6.76 -0.17 -6.73
CA GLY A 38 5.87 -1.27 -7.13
C GLY A 38 6.47 -2.67 -6.92
N LEU A 39 7.79 -2.84 -7.05
CA LEU A 39 8.46 -4.10 -6.75
C LEU A 39 8.28 -4.53 -5.27
N ARG A 40 8.37 -3.58 -4.32
CA ARG A 40 8.15 -3.86 -2.90
C ARG A 40 6.69 -4.21 -2.64
N VAL A 41 5.75 -3.54 -3.30
CA VAL A 41 4.31 -3.86 -3.23
C VAL A 41 4.06 -5.30 -3.73
N ALA A 42 4.62 -5.65 -4.89
CA ALA A 42 4.49 -7.01 -5.45
C ALA A 42 5.06 -8.08 -4.51
N GLN A 43 6.20 -7.82 -3.86
CA GLN A 43 6.76 -8.73 -2.86
C GLN A 43 5.86 -8.90 -1.63
N VAL A 44 5.18 -7.84 -1.18
CA VAL A 44 4.19 -7.94 -0.10
C VAL A 44 3.03 -8.82 -0.54
N LEU A 45 2.46 -8.57 -1.72
CA LEU A 45 1.35 -9.36 -2.27
C LEU A 45 1.71 -10.83 -2.49
N GLN A 46 2.92 -11.12 -2.98
CA GLN A 46 3.41 -12.48 -3.15
C GLN A 46 3.50 -13.23 -1.81
N ARG A 47 4.07 -12.62 -0.78
CA ARG A 47 4.12 -13.20 0.58
C ARG A 47 2.71 -13.48 1.11
N LEU A 48 1.76 -12.60 0.81
CA LEU A 48 0.37 -12.79 1.21
C LEU A 48 -0.32 -13.94 0.47
N ALA A 49 -0.01 -14.12 -0.81
CA ALA A 49 -0.50 -15.23 -1.62
C ALA A 49 0.00 -16.60 -1.14
N GLU A 50 1.16 -16.64 -0.48
CA GLU A 50 1.71 -17.87 0.11
C GLU A 50 1.01 -18.26 1.42
N LEU A 51 0.47 -17.29 2.15
CA LEU A 51 -0.13 -17.51 3.47
C LEU A 51 -1.64 -17.76 3.42
N ARG A 52 -2.30 -17.38 2.33
CA ARG A 52 -3.76 -17.40 2.21
C ARG A 52 -4.20 -17.35 0.76
N GLU A 53 -5.47 -17.66 0.52
CA GLU A 53 -6.04 -17.63 -0.82
C GLU A 53 -5.98 -16.22 -1.42
N LEU A 54 -5.77 -16.19 -2.75
CA LEU A 54 -5.73 -14.95 -3.50
C LEU A 54 -7.13 -14.30 -3.54
N PRO A 55 -7.23 -12.98 -3.31
CA PRO A 55 -8.49 -12.29 -3.47
C PRO A 55 -8.89 -12.27 -4.96
N LYS A 56 -10.20 -12.27 -5.22
CA LYS A 56 -10.73 -12.13 -6.59
C LYS A 56 -10.48 -10.74 -7.17
N PHE A 57 -10.42 -9.73 -6.31
CA PHE A 57 -10.25 -8.33 -6.67
C PHE A 57 -9.36 -7.64 -5.64
N ILE A 58 -8.51 -6.75 -6.12
CA ILE A 58 -7.76 -5.80 -5.29
C ILE A 58 -8.29 -4.42 -5.64
N THR A 59 -8.79 -3.72 -4.63
CA THR A 59 -9.15 -2.30 -4.75
C THR A 59 -7.99 -1.48 -4.19
N GLU A 60 -7.41 -0.62 -5.01
CA GLU A 60 -6.46 0.40 -4.57
C GLU A 60 -7.21 1.72 -4.43
N ASP A 61 -6.98 2.44 -3.33
CA ASP A 61 -7.50 3.78 -3.18
C ASP A 61 -6.61 4.73 -3.98
N ASN A 62 -7.10 5.14 -5.16
CA ASN A 62 -6.51 6.23 -5.91
C ASN A 62 -7.11 7.52 -5.39
N ASP A 63 -6.73 7.92 -4.18
CA ASP A 63 -7.18 9.17 -3.59
C ASP A 63 -6.92 10.33 -4.56
N PRO A 64 -7.97 10.99 -5.09
CA PRO A 64 -7.83 12.06 -6.07
C PRO A 64 -7.19 13.33 -5.50
N GLU A 65 -6.99 13.41 -4.18
CA GLU A 65 -6.24 14.48 -3.53
C GLU A 65 -4.74 14.51 -3.95
N PHE A 66 -4.28 13.48 -4.69
CA PHE A 66 -2.97 13.41 -5.33
C PHE A 66 -3.03 13.31 -6.88
N ALA A 67 -4.07 13.84 -7.52
CA ALA A 67 -4.12 14.03 -8.98
C ALA A 67 -3.13 15.09 -9.51
N GLY A 68 -1.85 15.00 -9.12
CA GLY A 68 -0.76 15.73 -9.74
C GLY A 68 -0.41 15.05 -11.06
N ARG A 69 -0.62 15.76 -12.17
CA ARG A 69 -0.37 15.38 -13.58
C ARG A 69 1.07 14.90 -13.88
N ALA A 70 1.47 13.78 -13.32
CA ALA A 70 2.76 13.15 -13.57
C ALA A 70 2.64 11.76 -14.22
N LEU A 71 1.41 11.31 -14.49
CA LEU A 71 1.11 10.06 -15.21
C LEU A 71 0.21 10.27 -16.44
N ASP A 72 0.01 11.51 -16.87
CA ASP A 72 -0.55 11.77 -18.20
C ASP A 72 0.58 11.60 -19.23
N ALA A 73 0.37 10.69 -20.18
CA ALA A 73 1.25 10.43 -21.33
C ALA A 73 1.30 11.62 -22.30
#